data_AF-A0A356M7J0-F1
#
_entry.id   AF-A0A356M7J0-F1
#
_cell.length_a   1.000
_cell.length_b   1.000
_cell.length_c   1.000
_cell.angle_alpha   90.00
_cell.angle_beta   90.00
_cell.angle_gamma   90.00
#
_symmetry.space_group_name_H-M   'P 1'
#
loop_
_entity.id
_entity.type
_entity.pdbx_description
1 polymer ?
#
loop_
_entity_poly.entity_id
_entity_poly.type
_entity_poly.pdbx_seq_one_letter_code
_entity_poly.pdbx_strand_id
1 'polypeptide(L)'
;MGYTPNRIAQGLARRKSGALGLVVPDIESMFYGKIVRYVDDFASRSDYQLILAISNDRQETEQKIIRKFLAQQVEGIIITPVNGPVQNLAFYQELQRQKVPFAFLSSYYAQGIAPCVMADLRQGTQLLTGHLLAQGCRNIYFLTGLPDVTTTLLRVEGFRQALSGRQPGFSDRQLLSCSRVDYADGYDQTIKLLRSGQPADAILAINDEMALGALNAANCLGIRVPDQLAIAGCDNVLFSSTAFIPITTLDQNIAEMCRVMVNCLDEIISQPEKRPGPGDIMPVRLIEPVLIVRNSSQRRI
;
A
#
# COMPACT_ATOMS: atom_id res chain seq x y z
N MET A 1 43.87 -15.85 9.99
CA MET A 1 43.39 -16.19 8.64
C MET A 1 41.97 -15.66 8.50
N GLY A 2 41.79 -14.49 7.90
CA GLY A 2 40.51 -13.80 7.78
C GLY A 2 40.23 -13.45 6.31
N TYR A 3 40.16 -14.46 5.46
CA TYR A 3 39.82 -14.26 4.05
C TYR A 3 38.30 -14.09 3.95
N THR A 4 37.84 -12.86 3.75
CA THR A 4 36.47 -12.57 3.36
C THR A 4 36.37 -12.78 1.85
N PRO A 5 35.60 -13.77 1.36
CA PRO A 5 35.50 -14.01 -0.07
C PRO A 5 34.95 -12.79 -0.79
N ASN A 6 35.63 -12.35 -1.84
CA ASN A 6 35.16 -11.26 -2.67
C ASN A 6 33.95 -11.74 -3.50
N ARG A 7 32.74 -11.45 -3.00
CA ARG A 7 31.46 -11.83 -3.66
C ARG A 7 31.33 -11.25 -5.08
N ILE A 8 31.98 -10.12 -5.37
CA ILE A 8 32.01 -9.54 -6.73
C ILE A 8 32.77 -10.49 -7.69
N ALA A 9 33.93 -11.00 -7.27
CA ALA A 9 34.72 -11.95 -8.06
C ALA A 9 34.05 -13.33 -8.18
N GLN A 10 33.29 -13.76 -7.17
CA GLN A 10 32.50 -15.00 -7.23
C GLN A 10 31.25 -14.86 -8.10
N GLY A 11 30.59 -13.71 -8.10
CA GLY A 11 29.43 -13.41 -8.96
C GLY A 11 29.78 -13.41 -10.44
N LEU A 12 30.98 -12.94 -10.80
CA LEU A 12 31.54 -13.04 -12.15
C LEU A 12 31.72 -14.50 -12.62
N ALA A 13 32.09 -15.41 -11.71
CA ALA A 13 32.23 -16.83 -12.00
C ALA A 13 30.90 -17.61 -11.98
N ARG A 14 29.91 -17.16 -11.20
CA ARG A 14 28.60 -17.85 -10.99
C ARG A 14 27.38 -17.20 -11.66
N ARG A 15 27.53 -16.06 -12.38
CA ARG A 15 26.43 -15.29 -13.00
C ARG A 15 25.28 -14.92 -12.03
N LYS A 16 25.55 -14.85 -10.74
CA LYS A 16 24.56 -14.56 -9.68
C LYS A 16 25.14 -13.55 -8.71
N SER A 17 24.55 -12.37 -8.62
CA SER A 17 24.99 -11.30 -7.71
C SER A 17 24.60 -11.59 -6.26
N GLY A 18 23.66 -12.49 -6.03
CA GLY A 18 23.08 -12.77 -4.72
C GLY A 18 22.29 -11.60 -4.16
N ALA A 19 21.79 -10.69 -5.03
CA ALA A 19 21.13 -9.47 -4.59
C ALA A 19 19.75 -9.27 -5.25
N LEU A 20 18.78 -8.79 -4.47
CA LEU A 20 17.48 -8.32 -4.94
C LEU A 20 17.41 -6.79 -4.80
N GLY A 21 16.87 -6.12 -5.81
CA GLY A 21 16.53 -4.71 -5.71
C GLY A 21 15.12 -4.52 -5.15
N LEU A 22 14.94 -3.60 -4.20
CA LEU A 22 13.62 -3.15 -3.74
C LEU A 22 13.49 -1.65 -3.94
N VAL A 23 12.43 -1.24 -4.66
CA VAL A 23 12.06 0.17 -4.83
C VAL A 23 10.81 0.47 -4.00
N VAL A 24 10.89 1.47 -3.10
CA VAL A 24 9.74 1.98 -2.34
C VAL A 24 9.48 3.48 -2.58
N PRO A 25 8.22 3.96 -2.50
CA PRO A 25 7.92 5.38 -2.70
C PRO A 25 8.50 6.28 -1.62
N ASP A 26 8.41 5.83 -0.37
CA ASP A 26 8.79 6.60 0.80
C ASP A 26 9.27 5.64 1.90
N ILE A 27 10.32 6.00 2.63
CA ILE A 27 10.84 5.21 3.75
C ILE A 27 10.37 5.75 5.12
N GLU A 28 9.86 6.99 5.15
CA GLU A 28 9.36 7.62 6.37
C GLU A 28 8.01 7.03 6.77
N SER A 29 7.18 6.62 5.80
CA SER A 29 5.96 5.88 6.10
C SER A 29 6.23 4.52 6.76
N MET A 30 5.57 4.28 7.89
CA MET A 30 5.68 3.00 8.62
C MET A 30 5.13 1.81 7.83
N PHE A 31 4.24 2.02 6.86
CA PHE A 31 3.77 0.97 5.97
C PHE A 31 4.92 0.42 5.12
N TYR A 32 5.66 1.30 4.44
CA TYR A 32 6.82 0.92 3.63
C TYR A 32 7.98 0.44 4.49
N GLY A 33 8.21 1.03 5.67
CA GLY A 33 9.20 0.53 6.63
C GLY A 33 8.96 -0.93 7.03
N LYS A 34 7.70 -1.34 7.26
CA LYS A 34 7.34 -2.76 7.49
C LYS A 34 7.62 -3.62 6.26
N ILE A 35 7.30 -3.16 5.06
CA ILE A 35 7.60 -3.86 3.81
C ILE A 35 9.11 -4.12 3.70
N VAL A 36 9.93 -3.08 3.85
CA VAL A 36 11.40 -3.19 3.77
C VAL A 36 11.90 -4.23 4.77
N ARG A 37 11.45 -4.16 6.04
CA ARG A 37 11.85 -5.10 7.08
C ARG A 37 11.53 -6.56 6.71
N TYR A 38 10.31 -6.83 6.26
CA TYR A 38 9.89 -8.21 5.96
C TYR A 38 10.50 -8.72 4.67
N VAL A 39 10.61 -7.89 3.62
CA VAL A 39 11.32 -8.27 2.40
C VAL A 39 12.77 -8.61 2.69
N ASP A 40 13.46 -7.82 3.52
CA ASP A 40 14.84 -8.09 3.93
C ASP A 40 15.00 -9.43 4.67
N ASP A 41 14.11 -9.70 5.64
CA ASP A 41 14.09 -10.97 6.39
C ASP A 41 13.84 -12.18 5.47
N PHE A 42 12.82 -12.11 4.61
CA PHE A 42 12.53 -13.22 3.69
C PHE A 42 13.57 -13.38 2.57
N ALA A 43 14.11 -12.29 2.04
CA ALA A 43 15.20 -12.33 1.06
C ALA A 43 16.45 -12.98 1.66
N SER A 44 16.80 -12.61 2.90
CA SER A 44 17.95 -13.19 3.61
C SER A 44 17.81 -14.69 3.83
N ARG A 45 16.59 -15.18 4.11
CA ARG A 45 16.30 -16.62 4.23
C ARG A 45 16.39 -17.38 2.91
N SER A 46 16.28 -16.67 1.79
CA SER A 46 16.46 -17.18 0.43
C SER A 46 17.86 -16.88 -0.13
N ASP A 47 18.86 -16.62 0.73
CA ASP A 47 20.26 -16.33 0.38
C ASP A 47 20.47 -15.06 -0.49
N TYR A 48 19.52 -14.14 -0.47
CA TYR A 48 19.60 -12.85 -1.15
C TYR A 48 19.93 -11.71 -0.20
N GLN A 49 20.82 -10.80 -0.62
CA GLN A 49 20.99 -9.48 -0.01
C GLN A 49 20.00 -8.48 -0.62
N LEU A 50 19.36 -7.67 0.22
CA LEU A 50 18.49 -6.60 -0.26
C LEU A 50 19.28 -5.31 -0.57
N ILE A 51 19.02 -4.73 -1.75
CA ILE A 51 19.45 -3.37 -2.11
C ILE A 51 18.20 -2.49 -2.17
N LEU A 52 18.04 -1.61 -1.18
CA LEU A 52 16.92 -0.68 -1.07
C LEU A 52 17.20 0.61 -1.86
N ALA A 53 16.18 1.13 -2.55
CA ALA A 53 16.16 2.46 -3.13
C ALA A 53 14.78 3.11 -3.01
N ILE A 54 14.75 4.45 -2.96
CA ILE A 54 13.53 5.22 -2.68
C ILE A 54 13.19 6.07 -3.91
N SER A 55 11.99 5.92 -4.46
CA SER A 55 11.56 6.67 -5.66
C SER A 55 11.05 8.08 -5.35
N ASN A 56 10.82 8.40 -4.08
CA ASN A 56 10.20 9.66 -3.62
C ASN A 56 8.90 9.93 -4.37
N ASP A 57 8.08 8.89 -4.49
CA ASP A 57 6.79 8.86 -5.18
C ASP A 57 6.80 9.41 -6.63
N ARG A 58 7.95 9.31 -7.32
CA ARG A 58 8.12 9.79 -8.70
C ARG A 58 8.47 8.67 -9.66
N GLN A 59 7.61 8.44 -10.66
CA GLN A 59 7.79 7.37 -11.64
C GLN A 59 9.13 7.48 -12.40
N GLU A 60 9.56 8.68 -12.78
CA GLU A 60 10.87 8.86 -13.43
C GLU A 60 12.04 8.42 -12.54
N THR A 61 11.96 8.67 -11.23
CA THR A 61 12.98 8.27 -10.26
C THR A 61 12.99 6.76 -10.11
N GLU A 62 11.81 6.14 -10.01
CA GLU A 62 11.65 4.68 -9.99
C GLU A 62 12.32 4.04 -11.23
N GLN A 63 12.06 4.56 -12.43
CA GLN A 63 12.69 4.05 -13.66
C GLN A 63 14.22 4.21 -13.65
N LYS A 64 14.74 5.35 -13.16
CA LYS A 64 16.18 5.58 -13.03
C LYS A 64 16.82 4.60 -12.04
N ILE A 65 16.14 4.29 -10.94
CA ILE A 65 16.58 3.31 -9.94
C ILE A 65 16.62 1.91 -10.55
N ILE A 66 15.56 1.51 -11.26
CA ILE A 66 15.50 0.20 -11.91
C ILE A 66 16.67 0.03 -12.90
N ARG A 67 16.98 1.07 -13.70
CA ARG A 67 18.17 1.03 -14.58
C ARG A 67 19.48 0.83 -13.81
N LYS A 68 19.63 1.43 -12.62
CA LYS A 68 20.81 1.22 -11.76
C LYS A 68 20.87 -0.22 -11.25
N PHE A 69 19.75 -0.80 -10.84
CA PHE A 69 19.67 -2.20 -10.43
C PHE A 69 20.06 -3.16 -11.56
N LEU A 70 19.60 -2.90 -12.80
CA LEU A 70 20.02 -3.67 -13.97
C LEU A 70 21.53 -3.56 -14.22
N ALA A 71 22.10 -2.35 -14.11
CA ALA A 71 23.54 -2.14 -14.26
C ALA A 71 24.36 -2.82 -13.14
N GLN A 72 23.80 -2.93 -11.94
CA GLN A 72 24.37 -3.67 -10.80
C GLN A 72 24.13 -5.18 -10.89
N GLN A 73 23.44 -5.65 -11.94
CA GLN A 73 23.13 -7.07 -12.16
C GLN A 73 22.42 -7.73 -10.97
N VAL A 74 21.48 -7.03 -10.33
CA VAL A 74 20.61 -7.67 -9.32
C VAL A 74 19.84 -8.83 -9.98
N GLU A 75 19.61 -9.90 -9.21
CA GLU A 75 18.95 -11.10 -9.72
C GLU A 75 17.45 -10.91 -9.91
N GLY A 76 16.83 -9.99 -9.20
CA GLY A 76 15.42 -9.64 -9.37
C GLY A 76 15.07 -8.31 -8.73
N ILE A 77 13.93 -7.74 -9.13
CA ILE A 77 13.48 -6.42 -8.68
C ILE A 77 12.06 -6.50 -8.12
N ILE A 78 11.88 -6.14 -6.86
CA ILE A 78 10.58 -5.89 -6.25
C ILE A 78 10.30 -4.39 -6.36
N ILE A 79 9.16 -4.04 -6.95
CA ILE A 79 8.75 -2.65 -7.12
C ILE A 79 7.45 -2.47 -6.32
N THR A 80 7.42 -1.56 -5.36
CA THR A 80 6.15 -1.03 -4.86
C THR A 80 5.86 0.26 -5.65
N PRO A 81 4.87 0.25 -6.56
CA PRO A 81 4.58 1.37 -7.44
C PRO A 81 4.30 2.70 -6.71
N VAL A 82 4.52 3.81 -7.40
CA VAL A 82 4.17 5.15 -6.91
C VAL A 82 2.65 5.32 -6.74
N ASN A 83 2.26 6.17 -5.80
CA ASN A 83 0.87 6.56 -5.51
C ASN A 83 0.43 7.79 -6.32
N GLY A 84 1.03 8.00 -7.49
CA GLY A 84 0.75 9.12 -8.39
C GLY A 84 0.16 8.68 -9.73
N PRO A 85 -0.25 9.64 -10.58
CA PRO A 85 -0.73 9.35 -11.93
C PRO A 85 0.36 8.65 -12.73
N VAL A 86 -0.03 7.56 -13.39
CA VAL A 86 0.86 6.80 -14.27
C VAL A 86 1.15 7.63 -15.52
N GLN A 87 2.41 7.96 -15.75
CA GLN A 87 2.79 8.75 -16.93
C GLN A 87 2.97 7.85 -18.16
N ASN A 88 3.73 6.76 -18.01
CA ASN A 88 4.02 5.85 -19.12
C ASN A 88 4.34 4.42 -18.65
N LEU A 89 3.75 3.42 -19.32
CA LEU A 89 3.98 2.00 -19.07
C LEU A 89 5.05 1.36 -19.96
N ALA A 90 5.49 2.05 -21.02
CA ALA A 90 6.44 1.53 -22.01
C ALA A 90 7.74 1.01 -21.37
N PHE A 91 8.19 1.66 -20.29
CA PHE A 91 9.36 1.21 -19.55
C PHE A 91 9.18 -0.20 -18.94
N TYR A 92 8.04 -0.49 -18.31
CA TYR A 92 7.81 -1.80 -17.69
C TYR A 92 7.51 -2.87 -18.75
N GLN A 93 6.83 -2.48 -19.84
CA GLN A 93 6.65 -3.36 -21.00
C GLN A 93 7.99 -3.75 -21.63
N GLU A 94 8.97 -2.83 -21.65
CA GLU A 94 10.34 -3.12 -22.07
C GLU A 94 11.00 -4.15 -21.14
N LEU A 95 10.88 -4.00 -19.82
CA LEU A 95 11.42 -4.96 -18.86
C LEU A 95 10.84 -6.37 -19.09
N GLN A 96 9.52 -6.45 -19.30
CA GLN A 96 8.84 -7.71 -19.62
C GLN A 96 9.38 -8.32 -20.93
N ARG A 97 9.51 -7.50 -21.99
CA ARG A 97 10.08 -7.95 -23.28
C ARG A 97 11.52 -8.46 -23.15
N GLN A 98 12.32 -7.83 -22.30
CA GLN A 98 13.68 -8.24 -22.00
C GLN A 98 13.76 -9.42 -21.01
N LYS A 99 12.62 -9.95 -20.56
CA LYS A 99 12.52 -11.02 -19.56
C LYS A 99 13.28 -10.72 -18.27
N VAL A 100 13.28 -9.45 -17.88
CA VAL A 100 13.81 -9.01 -16.59
C VAL A 100 12.96 -9.65 -15.49
N PRO A 101 13.57 -10.28 -14.48
CA PRO A 101 12.83 -10.80 -13.33
C PRO A 101 12.40 -9.64 -12.42
N PHE A 102 11.12 -9.24 -12.51
CA PHE A 102 10.55 -8.24 -11.61
C PHE A 102 9.10 -8.55 -11.26
N ALA A 103 8.65 -8.02 -10.12
CA ALA A 103 7.29 -8.18 -9.62
C ALA A 103 6.84 -6.94 -8.84
N PHE A 104 5.53 -6.73 -8.77
CA PHE A 104 4.91 -5.61 -8.08
C PHE A 104 4.41 -5.99 -6.68
N LEU A 105 4.74 -5.21 -5.66
CA LEU A 105 4.29 -5.42 -4.29
C LEU A 105 3.35 -4.30 -3.84
N SER A 106 2.29 -4.61 -3.11
CA SER A 106 1.32 -3.68 -2.48
C SER A 106 0.43 -2.85 -3.42
N SER A 107 0.84 -2.69 -4.68
CA SER A 107 0.09 -2.04 -5.76
C SER A 107 0.62 -2.58 -7.09
N TYR A 108 -0.03 -2.25 -8.20
CA TYR A 108 0.43 -2.54 -9.55
C TYR A 108 0.03 -1.40 -10.49
N TYR A 109 0.77 -1.25 -11.59
CA TYR A 109 0.29 -0.45 -12.71
C TYR A 109 -0.69 -1.27 -13.55
N ALA A 110 -1.78 -0.64 -14.02
CA ALA A 110 -2.77 -1.28 -14.87
C ALA A 110 -2.12 -1.99 -16.09
N GLN A 111 -2.84 -2.94 -16.69
CA GLN A 111 -2.42 -3.83 -17.80
C GLN A 111 -1.68 -5.12 -17.40
N GLY A 112 -1.50 -5.41 -16.10
CA GLY A 112 -1.02 -6.73 -15.67
C GLY A 112 0.37 -7.10 -16.22
N ILE A 113 1.29 -6.13 -16.28
CA ILE A 113 2.60 -6.25 -16.94
C ILE A 113 3.57 -7.17 -16.17
N ALA A 114 3.39 -7.28 -14.85
CA ALA A 114 4.17 -8.15 -13.99
C ALA A 114 3.30 -8.78 -12.90
N PRO A 115 3.70 -9.95 -12.37
CA PRO A 115 3.04 -10.55 -11.22
C PRO A 115 2.95 -9.56 -10.07
N CYS A 116 1.83 -9.57 -9.37
CA CYS A 116 1.61 -8.70 -8.22
C CYS A 116 1.24 -9.52 -6.99
N VAL A 117 1.74 -9.09 -5.83
CA VAL A 117 1.24 -9.54 -4.52
C VAL A 117 0.77 -8.31 -3.75
N MET A 118 -0.49 -8.29 -3.34
CA MET A 118 -1.07 -7.17 -2.59
C MET A 118 -2.20 -7.63 -1.69
N ALA A 119 -2.62 -6.80 -0.73
CA ALA A 119 -3.83 -7.06 0.04
C ALA A 119 -5.10 -6.89 -0.82
N ASP A 120 -6.17 -7.60 -0.49
CA ASP A 120 -7.50 -7.34 -1.06
C ASP A 120 -8.08 -6.03 -0.52
N LEU A 121 -7.68 -4.92 -1.12
CA LEU A 121 -8.08 -3.58 -0.69
C LEU A 121 -9.58 -3.32 -0.86
N ARG A 122 -10.22 -3.98 -1.83
CA ARG A 122 -11.66 -3.84 -2.07
C ARG A 122 -12.43 -4.49 -0.93
N GLN A 123 -12.14 -5.76 -0.64
CA GLN A 123 -12.73 -6.49 0.47
C GLN A 123 -12.41 -5.80 1.80
N GLY A 124 -11.16 -5.38 2.00
CA GLY A 124 -10.74 -4.68 3.21
C GLY A 124 -11.52 -3.39 3.46
N THR A 125 -11.73 -2.57 2.42
CA THR A 125 -12.54 -1.35 2.55
C THR A 125 -14.04 -1.65 2.72
N GLN A 126 -14.56 -2.73 2.12
CA GLN A 126 -15.93 -3.18 2.41
C GLN A 126 -16.10 -3.54 3.89
N LEU A 127 -15.16 -4.27 4.49
CA LEU A 127 -15.18 -4.68 5.90
C LEU A 127 -15.16 -3.45 6.82
N LEU A 128 -14.25 -2.51 6.60
CA LEU A 128 -14.15 -1.26 7.38
C LEU A 128 -15.45 -0.44 7.29
N THR A 129 -15.98 -0.27 6.09
CA THR A 129 -17.21 0.51 5.87
C THR A 129 -18.43 -0.19 6.48
N GLY A 130 -18.52 -1.52 6.31
CA GLY A 130 -19.56 -2.35 6.90
C GLY A 130 -19.57 -2.28 8.42
N HIS A 131 -18.38 -2.25 9.04
CA HIS A 131 -18.23 -2.02 10.48
C HIS A 131 -18.78 -0.65 10.89
N LEU A 132 -18.39 0.44 10.23
CA LEU A 132 -18.90 1.78 10.53
C LEU A 132 -20.43 1.87 10.41
N LEU A 133 -21.00 1.24 9.38
CA LEU A 133 -22.45 1.13 9.20
C LEU A 133 -23.11 0.34 10.35
N ALA A 134 -22.49 -0.76 10.80
CA ALA A 134 -22.99 -1.55 11.92
C ALA A 134 -22.94 -0.78 13.26
N GLN A 135 -22.06 0.21 13.37
CA GLN A 135 -22.01 1.16 14.49
C GLN A 135 -23.05 2.29 14.38
N GLY A 136 -23.96 2.22 13.40
CA GLY A 136 -25.02 3.19 13.19
C GLY A 136 -24.59 4.47 12.45
N CYS A 137 -23.36 4.53 11.93
CA CYS A 137 -22.90 5.68 11.17
C CYS A 137 -23.64 5.77 9.83
N ARG A 138 -24.16 6.96 9.49
CA ARG A 138 -24.86 7.18 8.23
C ARG A 138 -24.04 8.02 7.26
N ASN A 139 -23.56 9.17 7.70
CA ASN A 139 -22.78 10.09 6.89
C ASN A 139 -21.29 9.77 7.02
N ILE A 140 -20.83 8.79 6.24
CA ILE A 140 -19.42 8.37 6.23
C ILE A 140 -18.69 9.15 5.13
N TYR A 141 -17.63 9.86 5.49
CA TYR A 141 -16.71 10.50 4.54
C TYR A 141 -15.45 9.66 4.40
N PHE A 142 -14.92 9.56 3.18
CA PHE A 142 -13.72 8.82 2.89
C PHE A 142 -12.60 9.77 2.44
N LEU A 143 -11.55 9.90 3.23
CA LEU A 143 -10.30 10.54 2.83
C LEU A 143 -9.52 9.59 1.92
N THR A 144 -9.46 9.91 0.62
CA THR A 144 -8.85 9.07 -0.41
C THR A 144 -7.57 9.69 -0.95
N GLY A 145 -6.74 8.90 -1.64
CA GLY A 145 -5.72 9.44 -2.53
C GLY A 145 -6.30 9.94 -3.85
N LEU A 146 -5.42 10.12 -4.84
CA LEU A 146 -5.79 10.54 -6.19
C LEU A 146 -6.67 9.48 -6.89
N PRO A 147 -7.69 9.91 -7.67
CA PRO A 147 -8.68 9.01 -8.26
C PRO A 147 -8.13 8.08 -9.34
N ASP A 148 -7.01 8.44 -9.97
CA ASP A 148 -6.42 7.67 -11.09
C ASP A 148 -5.43 6.59 -10.60
N VAL A 149 -5.27 6.45 -9.28
CA VAL A 149 -4.39 5.45 -8.66
C VAL A 149 -5.17 4.16 -8.44
N THR A 150 -4.60 3.04 -8.88
CA THR A 150 -5.28 1.72 -8.85
C THR A 150 -5.73 1.32 -7.44
N THR A 151 -4.89 1.52 -6.42
CA THR A 151 -5.25 1.22 -5.03
C THR A 151 -6.37 2.10 -4.50
N THR A 152 -6.41 3.39 -4.88
CA THR A 152 -7.54 4.29 -4.55
C THR A 152 -8.83 3.78 -5.18
N LEU A 153 -8.80 3.41 -6.47
CA LEU A 153 -9.99 2.91 -7.17
C LEU A 153 -10.56 1.65 -6.51
N LEU A 154 -9.71 0.68 -6.15
CA LEU A 154 -10.14 -0.56 -5.48
C LEU A 154 -10.80 -0.28 -4.13
N ARG A 155 -10.23 0.64 -3.33
CA ARG A 155 -10.80 1.00 -2.03
C ARG A 155 -12.11 1.77 -2.18
N VAL A 156 -12.19 2.71 -3.12
CA VAL A 156 -13.43 3.45 -3.41
C VAL A 156 -14.52 2.50 -3.90
N GLU A 157 -14.18 1.49 -4.70
CA GLU A 157 -15.13 0.46 -5.11
C GLU A 157 -15.65 -0.34 -3.91
N GLY A 158 -14.76 -0.76 -3.01
CA GLY A 158 -15.15 -1.46 -1.78
C GLY A 158 -16.05 -0.60 -0.88
N PHE A 159 -15.74 0.69 -0.76
CA PHE A 159 -16.56 1.66 -0.04
C PHE A 159 -17.97 1.77 -0.64
N ARG A 160 -18.05 1.96 -1.97
CA ARG A 160 -19.33 2.03 -2.70
C ARG A 160 -20.15 0.75 -2.56
N GLN A 161 -19.51 -0.42 -2.64
CA GLN A 161 -20.17 -1.73 -2.51
C GLN A 161 -20.73 -1.97 -1.11
N ALA A 162 -20.08 -1.48 -0.05
CA ALA A 162 -20.61 -1.59 1.30
C ALA A 162 -21.82 -0.65 1.55
N LEU A 163 -21.88 0.49 0.85
CA LEU A 163 -23.00 1.43 0.94
C LEU A 163 -24.18 1.01 0.07
N SER A 164 -23.94 0.34 -1.06
CA SER A 164 -24.99 -0.14 -1.96
C SER A 164 -25.89 -1.15 -1.22
N GLY A 165 -27.19 -0.86 -1.18
CA GLY A 165 -28.19 -1.67 -0.47
C GLY A 165 -28.45 -1.29 1.00
N ARG A 166 -27.66 -0.40 1.60
CA ARG A 166 -27.88 0.07 2.99
C ARG A 166 -28.11 1.58 3.12
N GLN A 167 -27.74 2.36 2.10
CA GLN A 167 -27.97 3.81 2.08
C GLN A 167 -28.42 4.32 0.70
N PRO A 168 -29.71 4.60 0.51
CA PRO A 168 -30.17 5.40 -0.62
C PRO A 168 -29.61 6.83 -0.48
N GLY A 169 -28.78 7.29 -1.43
CA GLY A 169 -28.27 8.66 -1.45
C GLY A 169 -26.75 8.84 -1.27
N PHE A 170 -25.95 7.77 -1.37
CA PHE A 170 -24.50 7.91 -1.56
C PHE A 170 -24.23 8.86 -2.74
N SER A 171 -23.34 9.82 -2.52
CA SER A 171 -22.93 10.82 -3.50
C SER A 171 -21.42 10.96 -3.45
N ASP A 172 -20.79 11.16 -4.61
CA ASP A 172 -19.33 11.32 -4.74
C ASP A 172 -18.77 12.47 -3.87
N ARG A 173 -19.63 13.39 -3.40
CA ARG A 173 -19.32 14.38 -2.35
C ARG A 173 -18.73 13.82 -1.05
N GLN A 174 -18.91 12.52 -0.78
CA GLN A 174 -18.36 11.83 0.39
C GLN A 174 -16.93 11.33 0.16
N LEU A 175 -16.43 11.37 -1.08
CA LEU A 175 -15.05 11.07 -1.42
C LEU A 175 -14.23 12.36 -1.37
N LEU A 176 -13.37 12.47 -0.38
CA LEU A 176 -12.47 13.61 -0.20
C LEU A 176 -11.11 13.26 -0.78
N SER A 177 -10.93 13.57 -2.07
CA SER A 177 -9.67 13.33 -2.77
C SER A 177 -8.58 14.22 -2.22
N CYS A 178 -7.60 13.61 -1.57
CA CYS A 178 -6.44 14.27 -1.00
C CYS A 178 -5.31 14.31 -2.03
N SER A 179 -4.61 15.43 -2.07
CA SER A 179 -3.48 15.64 -2.97
C SER A 179 -2.23 14.89 -2.49
N ARG A 180 -2.15 14.67 -1.17
CA ARG A 180 -1.11 13.94 -0.48
C ARG A 180 -1.77 12.89 0.41
N VAL A 181 -1.09 11.77 0.60
CA VAL A 181 -1.59 10.65 1.41
C VAL A 181 -0.81 10.60 2.73
N ASP A 182 -0.95 11.65 3.53
CA ASP A 182 -0.19 11.84 4.77
C ASP A 182 -1.02 12.48 5.90
N TYR A 183 -0.40 12.55 7.07
CA TYR A 183 -0.98 13.14 8.27
C TYR A 183 -1.53 14.57 8.06
N ALA A 184 -0.79 15.43 7.36
CA ALA A 184 -1.13 16.85 7.25
C ALA A 184 -2.39 17.06 6.39
N ASP A 185 -2.47 16.39 5.23
CA ASP A 185 -3.67 16.47 4.39
C ASP A 185 -4.87 15.82 5.10
N GLY A 186 -4.65 14.71 5.82
CA GLY A 186 -5.69 14.08 6.65
C GLY A 186 -6.27 15.02 7.73
N TYR A 187 -5.41 15.80 8.39
CA TYR A 187 -5.81 16.82 9.35
C TYR A 187 -6.59 17.96 8.67
N ASP A 188 -6.02 18.55 7.62
CA ASP A 188 -6.56 19.74 6.95
C ASP A 188 -7.92 19.46 6.29
N GLN A 189 -8.07 18.33 5.58
CA GLN A 189 -9.36 17.95 4.99
C GLN A 189 -10.42 17.69 6.06
N THR A 190 -10.02 17.11 7.20
CA THR A 190 -10.94 16.88 8.31
C THR A 190 -11.40 18.19 8.95
N ILE A 191 -10.48 19.14 9.20
CA ILE A 191 -10.84 20.48 9.68
C ILE A 191 -11.83 21.16 8.71
N LYS A 192 -11.54 21.11 7.41
CA LYS A 192 -12.39 21.70 6.38
C LYS A 192 -13.79 21.08 6.36
N LEU A 193 -13.87 19.74 6.40
CA LEU A 193 -15.14 19.01 6.46
C LEU A 193 -15.94 19.42 7.70
N LEU A 194 -15.35 19.34 8.89
CA LEU A 194 -16.06 19.54 10.15
C LEU A 194 -16.48 21.01 10.33
N ARG A 195 -15.71 21.97 9.81
CA ARG A 195 -16.09 23.41 9.81
C ARG A 195 -17.16 23.76 8.78
N SER A 196 -17.36 22.96 7.75
CA SER A 196 -18.40 23.21 6.74
C SER A 196 -19.82 23.03 7.29
N GLY A 197 -19.98 22.42 8.47
CA GLY A 197 -21.27 22.12 9.08
C GLY A 197 -22.02 20.95 8.42
N GLN A 198 -21.41 20.28 7.44
CA GLN A 198 -21.98 19.06 6.87
C GLN A 198 -22.02 17.96 7.94
N PRO A 199 -23.11 17.19 8.04
CA PRO A 199 -23.21 16.11 9.00
C PRO A 199 -22.20 15.01 8.64
N ALA A 200 -21.30 14.69 9.56
CA ALA A 200 -20.33 13.60 9.43
C ALA A 200 -20.42 12.70 10.67
N ASP A 201 -20.80 11.45 10.46
CA ASP A 201 -20.85 10.43 11.52
C ASP A 201 -19.53 9.68 11.62
N ALA A 202 -18.85 9.49 10.49
CA ALA A 202 -17.58 8.81 10.46
C ALA A 202 -16.65 9.35 9.40
N ILE A 203 -15.35 9.24 9.66
CA ILE A 203 -14.28 9.41 8.69
C ILE A 203 -13.57 8.07 8.53
N LEU A 204 -13.60 7.56 7.32
CA LEU A 204 -12.72 6.50 6.85
C LEU A 204 -11.51 7.17 6.20
N ALA A 205 -10.29 6.72 6.49
CA ALA A 205 -9.08 7.19 5.83
C ALA A 205 -8.37 6.05 5.12
N ILE A 206 -7.71 6.36 4.00
CA ILE A 206 -7.03 5.37 3.17
C ILE A 206 -5.86 4.67 3.88
N ASN A 207 -5.27 5.33 4.89
CA ASN A 207 -4.24 4.82 5.78
C ASN A 207 -4.37 5.39 7.21
N ASP A 208 -3.59 4.84 8.13
CA ASP A 208 -3.57 5.21 9.55
C ASP A 208 -2.94 6.59 9.81
N GLU A 209 -2.04 7.07 8.95
CA GLU A 209 -1.43 8.40 9.09
C GLU A 209 -2.48 9.50 8.88
N MET A 210 -3.29 9.38 7.83
CA MET A 210 -4.43 10.26 7.59
C MET A 210 -5.52 10.11 8.65
N ALA A 211 -5.77 8.88 9.13
CA ALA A 211 -6.71 8.65 10.24
C ALA A 211 -6.25 9.34 11.52
N LEU A 212 -4.95 9.35 11.81
CA LEU A 212 -4.37 10.08 12.93
C LEU A 212 -4.52 11.60 12.76
N GLY A 213 -4.33 12.11 11.54
CA GLY A 213 -4.62 13.50 11.18
C GLY A 213 -6.09 13.85 11.47
N ALA A 214 -7.01 13.02 11.02
CA ALA A 214 -8.44 13.18 11.27
C ALA A 214 -8.79 13.15 12.77
N LEU A 215 -8.18 12.23 13.52
CA LEU A 215 -8.37 12.12 14.97
C LEU A 215 -7.91 13.38 15.71
N ASN A 216 -6.75 13.90 15.35
CA ASN A 216 -6.22 15.12 15.96
C ASN A 216 -7.02 16.37 15.56
N ALA A 217 -7.54 16.42 14.33
CA ALA A 217 -8.43 17.49 13.88
C ALA A 217 -9.75 17.49 14.66
N ALA A 218 -10.37 16.31 14.86
CA ALA A 218 -11.56 16.17 15.69
C ALA A 218 -11.31 16.64 17.12
N ASN A 219 -10.20 16.21 17.72
CA ASN A 219 -9.80 16.63 19.07
C ASN A 219 -9.58 18.16 19.16
N CYS A 220 -8.93 18.77 18.16
CA CYS A 220 -8.71 20.22 18.10
C CYS A 220 -10.04 21.01 18.09
N LEU A 221 -11.09 20.44 17.50
CA LEU A 221 -12.42 21.04 17.43
C LEU A 221 -13.32 20.63 18.62
N GLY A 222 -12.81 19.87 19.59
CA GLY A 222 -13.57 19.38 20.74
C GLY A 222 -14.64 18.34 20.39
N ILE A 223 -14.52 17.67 19.23
CA ILE A 223 -15.45 16.65 18.77
C ILE A 223 -15.06 15.31 19.41
N ARG A 224 -16.01 14.68 20.10
CA ARG A 224 -15.78 13.40 20.79
C ARG A 224 -15.75 12.23 19.80
N VAL A 225 -14.68 11.46 19.86
CA VAL A 225 -14.50 10.20 19.12
C VAL A 225 -14.65 9.04 20.13
N PRO A 226 -15.44 7.98 19.84
CA PRO A 226 -16.25 7.74 18.63
C PRO A 226 -17.67 8.32 18.67
N ASP A 227 -18.09 8.89 19.81
CA ASP A 227 -19.50 9.20 20.10
C ASP A 227 -20.14 10.16 19.09
N GLN A 228 -19.42 11.21 18.69
CA GLN A 228 -19.88 12.18 17.70
C GLN A 228 -19.30 11.89 16.31
N LEU A 229 -18.05 11.44 16.25
CA LEU A 229 -17.36 11.11 15.01
C LEU A 229 -16.56 9.82 15.17
N ALA A 230 -16.93 8.77 14.45
CA ALA A 230 -16.14 7.55 14.39
C ALA A 230 -14.98 7.72 13.38
N ILE A 231 -13.84 7.11 13.64
CA ILE A 231 -12.66 7.20 12.77
C ILE A 231 -12.10 5.80 12.53
N ALA A 232 -11.77 5.50 11.28
CA ALA A 232 -11.08 4.28 10.90
C ALA A 232 -10.01 4.54 9.84
N GLY A 233 -8.93 3.75 9.90
CA GLY A 233 -7.78 3.82 8.99
C GLY A 233 -7.45 2.46 8.35
N CYS A 234 -6.22 2.34 7.88
CA CYS A 234 -5.67 1.12 7.28
C CYS A 234 -4.16 1.09 7.51
N ASP A 235 -3.56 -0.12 7.54
CA ASP A 235 -2.12 -0.46 7.60
C ASP A 235 -1.67 -1.06 8.93
N ASN A 236 -2.51 -0.93 9.96
CA ASN A 236 -2.25 -1.39 11.32
C ASN A 236 -0.83 -1.00 11.81
N VAL A 237 -0.40 0.22 11.52
CA VAL A 237 0.91 0.73 11.93
C VAL A 237 0.89 1.14 13.41
N LEU A 238 2.07 1.36 14.00
CA LEU A 238 2.21 1.55 15.45
C LEU A 238 1.24 2.59 16.00
N PHE A 239 1.12 3.75 15.33
CA PHE A 239 0.28 4.86 15.76
C PHE A 239 -1.19 4.47 15.88
N SER A 240 -1.69 3.54 15.06
CA SER A 240 -3.07 3.07 15.15
C SER A 240 -3.38 2.40 16.49
N SER A 241 -2.38 1.79 17.13
CA SER A 241 -2.53 1.14 18.44
C SER A 241 -2.16 2.04 19.62
N THR A 242 -1.33 3.06 19.40
CA THR A 242 -0.77 3.91 20.47
C THR A 242 -1.34 5.33 20.49
N ALA A 243 -2.22 5.70 19.57
CA ALA A 243 -2.95 6.96 19.62
C ALA A 243 -3.77 7.06 20.92
N PHE A 244 -4.00 8.29 21.39
CA PHE A 244 -4.74 8.54 22.63
C PHE A 244 -6.16 7.94 22.61
N ILE A 245 -6.76 7.80 21.42
CA ILE A 245 -7.86 6.90 21.13
C ILE A 245 -7.36 5.92 20.08
N PRO A 246 -7.14 4.63 20.41
CA PRO A 246 -6.67 3.64 19.46
C PRO A 246 -7.58 3.54 18.23
N ILE A 247 -6.98 3.62 17.04
CA ILE A 247 -7.63 3.72 15.74
C ILE A 247 -8.01 2.33 15.24
N THR A 248 -9.30 2.15 14.91
CA THR A 248 -9.81 1.00 14.16
C THR A 248 -9.18 1.00 12.79
N THR A 249 -8.61 -0.13 12.38
CA THR A 249 -7.77 -0.19 11.19
C THR A 249 -7.93 -1.52 10.48
N LEU A 250 -7.36 -1.62 9.29
CA LEU A 250 -7.25 -2.83 8.52
C LEU A 250 -5.78 -3.27 8.49
N ASP A 251 -5.49 -4.46 8.99
CA ASP A 251 -4.19 -5.09 8.81
C ASP A 251 -4.11 -5.70 7.41
N GLN A 252 -3.19 -5.19 6.58
CA GLN A 252 -2.95 -5.71 5.23
C GLN A 252 -2.18 -7.03 5.20
N ASN A 253 -1.80 -7.57 6.36
CA ASN A 253 -1.00 -8.78 6.50
C ASN A 253 0.33 -8.69 5.73
N ILE A 254 1.05 -7.58 5.97
CA ILE A 254 2.27 -7.20 5.23
C ILE A 254 3.35 -8.30 5.30
N ALA A 255 3.45 -9.01 6.43
CA ALA A 255 4.39 -10.12 6.57
C ALA A 255 4.11 -11.22 5.54
N GLU A 256 2.86 -11.64 5.42
CA GLU A 256 2.45 -12.66 4.45
C GLU A 256 2.61 -12.16 3.01
N MET A 257 2.23 -10.91 2.72
CA MET A 257 2.46 -10.29 1.42
C MET A 257 3.95 -10.36 1.01
N CYS A 258 4.85 -9.99 1.91
CA CYS A 258 6.29 -9.99 1.64
C CYS A 258 6.84 -11.41 1.47
N ARG A 259 6.36 -12.38 2.28
CA ARG A 259 6.73 -13.79 2.15
C ARG A 259 6.35 -14.35 0.79
N VAL A 260 5.10 -14.14 0.38
CA VAL A 260 4.58 -14.60 -0.92
C VAL A 260 5.29 -13.89 -2.07
N MET A 261 5.61 -12.60 -1.93
CA MET A 261 6.36 -11.84 -2.93
C MET A 261 7.77 -12.37 -3.15
N VAL A 262 8.56 -12.57 -2.08
CA VAL A 262 9.93 -13.08 -2.22
C VAL A 262 9.93 -14.46 -2.87
N ASN A 263 9.01 -15.36 -2.46
CA ASN A 263 8.86 -16.66 -3.10
C ASN A 263 8.47 -16.55 -4.58
N CYS A 264 7.51 -15.66 -4.91
CA CYS A 264 7.10 -15.41 -6.29
C CYS A 264 8.26 -14.91 -7.14
N LEU A 265 9.09 -14.01 -6.60
CA LEU A 265 10.24 -13.49 -7.35
C LEU A 265 11.34 -14.54 -7.50
N ASP A 266 11.61 -15.34 -6.47
CA ASP A 266 12.57 -16.45 -6.55
C ASP A 266 12.16 -17.49 -7.60
N GLU A 267 10.86 -17.82 -7.70
CA GLU A 267 10.31 -18.66 -8.77
C GLU A 267 10.59 -18.07 -10.17
N ILE A 268 10.37 -16.76 -10.35
CA ILE A 268 10.65 -16.03 -11.62
C ILE A 268 12.14 -16.05 -11.95
N ILE A 269 13.01 -15.91 -10.95
CA ILE A 269 14.46 -15.93 -11.11
C ILE A 269 14.91 -17.32 -11.56
N SER A 270 14.44 -18.35 -10.86
CA SER A 270 14.85 -19.75 -11.03
C SER A 270 14.31 -20.42 -12.29
N GLN A 271 13.23 -19.90 -12.89
CA GLN A 271 12.56 -20.47 -14.07
C GLN A 271 12.52 -19.46 -15.25
N PRO A 272 13.68 -19.11 -15.85
CA PRO A 272 13.76 -18.09 -16.90
C PRO A 272 12.89 -18.38 -18.14
N GLU A 273 12.64 -19.65 -18.43
CA GLU A 273 11.80 -20.12 -19.52
C GLU A 273 10.31 -19.86 -19.30
N LYS A 274 9.86 -19.74 -18.04
CA LYS A 274 8.46 -19.44 -17.68
C LYS A 274 8.21 -17.97 -17.39
N ARG A 275 9.20 -17.11 -17.64
CA ARG A 275 9.06 -15.68 -17.40
C ARG A 275 8.00 -15.08 -18.35
N PRO A 276 7.20 -14.13 -17.85
CA PRO A 276 6.17 -13.46 -18.65
C PRO A 276 6.75 -12.80 -19.91
N GLY A 277 6.06 -12.97 -21.03
CA GLY A 277 6.36 -12.33 -22.31
C GLY A 277 5.39 -11.20 -22.65
N PRO A 278 5.67 -10.45 -23.73
CA PRO A 278 4.78 -9.39 -24.20
C PRO A 278 3.36 -9.91 -24.47
N GLY A 279 2.36 -9.25 -23.88
CA GLY A 279 0.94 -9.60 -24.07
C GLY A 279 0.38 -10.58 -23.04
N ASP A 280 1.23 -11.19 -22.19
CA ASP A 280 0.74 -12.02 -21.10
C ASP A 280 0.11 -11.15 -20.01
N ILE A 281 -1.08 -11.53 -19.54
CA ILE A 281 -1.75 -10.89 -18.40
C ILE A 281 -1.31 -11.59 -17.12
N MET A 282 -0.64 -10.83 -16.25
CA MET A 282 -0.08 -11.39 -15.03
C MET A 282 -1.08 -11.49 -13.88
N PRO A 283 -0.98 -12.56 -13.07
CA PRO A 283 -1.87 -12.72 -11.93
C PRO A 283 -1.56 -11.70 -10.84
N VAL A 284 -2.63 -11.23 -10.19
CA VAL A 284 -2.58 -10.50 -8.93
C VAL A 284 -2.93 -11.48 -7.82
N ARG A 285 -1.97 -11.82 -6.96
CA ARG A 285 -2.17 -12.64 -5.77
C ARG A 285 -2.66 -11.73 -4.64
N LEU A 286 -3.92 -11.92 -4.23
CA LEU A 286 -4.55 -11.15 -3.17
C LEU A 286 -4.32 -11.83 -1.81
N ILE A 287 -3.88 -11.05 -0.83
CA ILE A 287 -3.77 -11.47 0.57
C ILE A 287 -4.99 -10.94 1.33
N GLU A 288 -5.64 -11.82 2.07
CA GLU A 288 -6.81 -11.46 2.87
C GLU A 288 -6.41 -10.49 4.00
N PRO A 289 -7.01 -9.29 4.06
CA PRO A 289 -6.76 -8.35 5.14
C PRO A 289 -7.63 -8.65 6.35
N VAL A 290 -7.21 -8.17 7.53
CA VAL A 290 -7.92 -8.40 8.79
C VAL A 290 -8.41 -7.08 9.38
N LEU A 291 -9.71 -6.98 9.67
CA LEU A 291 -10.28 -5.83 10.38
C LEU A 291 -9.87 -5.88 11.86
N ILE A 292 -9.21 -4.82 12.33
CA ILE A 292 -8.81 -4.65 13.73
C ILE A 292 -9.66 -3.52 14.33
N VAL A 293 -10.74 -3.91 15.03
CA VAL A 293 -11.65 -2.98 15.69
C VAL A 293 -11.02 -2.43 16.98
N ARG A 294 -11.10 -1.11 17.16
CA ARG A 294 -10.61 -0.38 18.34
C ARG A 294 -11.56 0.74 18.76
N ASN A 295 -11.21 1.45 19.83
CA ASN A 295 -12.04 2.47 20.47
C ASN A 295 -12.46 3.62 19.54
N SER A 296 -11.70 3.97 18.51
CA SER A 296 -12.02 5.11 17.64
C SER A 296 -13.31 4.98 16.82
N SER A 297 -13.91 3.79 16.77
CA SER A 297 -15.14 3.56 16.00
C SER A 297 -16.22 2.79 16.76
N GLN A 298 -15.93 2.30 17.98
CA GLN A 298 -16.88 1.53 18.78
C GLN A 298 -17.81 2.46 19.56
N ARG A 299 -18.99 2.76 19.01
CA ARG A 299 -20.01 3.54 19.70
C ARG A 299 -20.69 2.67 20.75
N ARG A 300 -20.94 3.24 21.94
CA ARG A 300 -21.81 2.62 22.93
C ARG A 300 -23.26 2.83 22.46
N ILE A 301 -23.84 1.81 21.83
CA ILE A 301 -25.26 1.77 21.43
C ILE A 301 -26.11 1.44 22.65
#